data_AF-A0A7W2GKH3-F1
#
_entry.id   AF-A0A7W2GKH3-F1
#
_cell.length_a   1.000
_cell.length_b   1.000
_cell.length_c   1.000
_cell.angle_alpha   90.00
_cell.angle_beta   90.00
_cell.angle_gamma   90.00
#
_symmetry.space_group_name_H-M   'P 1'
#
loop_
_entity.id
_entity.type
_entity.pdbx_description
1 polymer ?
#
loop_
_entity_poly.entity_id
_entity_poly.type
_entity_poly.pdbx_seq_one_letter_code
_entity_poly.pdbx_strand_id
1 'polypeptide(L)'
;MLVKSIDRDAEKVLMDTVDACARMPSQKGQILFCAFSALEESIPPKVLNETLKSVLSDQEAECYVCSDRDTFIYWKTSLENEHSLIIKAIQDNYPRAFLSVRPDKIFKSFNTSTEIEDLRSMILGKIALLTKTTSPQEQKQNLLSLSPLQSTLLKKAQERRATRSKTEILVVEDQDFSRKLLMGLMQKEHLCYGAKNAAEAIQYFVEQAPDIIFLDIELPDHDGHCLAKLFRQLDTRAFIVMVTGNNYQKDVDRAKENGVNGFIAKPYNKQSIYNAVQSFLQSKQGRA
;
A
#
# COMPACT_ATOMS: atom_id res chain seq x y z
N MET A 1 -29.48 -6.73 11.80
CA MET A 1 -28.31 -6.70 10.89
C MET A 1 -27.19 -5.88 11.50
N LEU A 2 -26.09 -6.54 11.86
CA LEU A 2 -24.90 -5.92 12.45
C LEU A 2 -23.80 -5.85 11.39
N VAL A 3 -23.36 -4.65 11.01
CA VAL A 3 -22.06 -4.48 10.36
C VAL A 3 -21.02 -4.60 11.45
N LYS A 4 -20.25 -5.69 11.43
CA LYS A 4 -19.34 -6.03 12.53
C LYS A 4 -17.97 -5.36 12.40
N SER A 5 -17.54 -4.97 11.19
CA SER A 5 -16.21 -4.39 11.00
C SER A 5 -16.16 -3.40 9.84
N ILE A 6 -15.67 -2.19 10.13
CA ILE A 6 -15.43 -1.12 9.15
C ILE A 6 -13.93 -0.76 9.05
N ASP A 7 -13.03 -1.28 9.90
CA ASP A 7 -11.57 -1.05 9.69
C ASP A 7 -10.59 -1.93 10.52
N ARG A 8 -9.34 -1.99 10.03
CA ARG A 8 -8.07 -2.64 10.43
C ARG A 8 -8.02 -4.15 10.59
N ASP A 9 -9.09 -4.78 11.07
CA ASP A 9 -9.08 -6.23 11.37
C ASP A 9 -10.18 -6.99 10.61
N ALA A 10 -10.88 -6.36 9.65
CA ALA A 10 -12.03 -6.95 8.96
C ALA A 10 -11.74 -8.31 8.34
N GLU A 11 -10.58 -8.48 7.73
CA GLU A 11 -10.13 -9.70 7.08
C GLU A 11 -9.81 -10.81 8.09
N LYS A 12 -9.29 -10.43 9.27
CA LYS A 12 -9.02 -11.35 10.37
C LYS A 12 -10.32 -11.83 11.03
N VAL A 13 -11.25 -10.91 11.31
CA VAL A 13 -12.57 -11.25 11.85
C VAL A 13 -13.35 -12.11 10.84
N LEU A 14 -13.24 -11.82 9.54
CA LEU A 14 -13.82 -12.65 8.49
C LEU A 14 -13.21 -14.07 8.49
N MET A 15 -11.88 -14.20 8.61
CA MET A 15 -11.21 -15.49 8.69
C MET A 15 -11.68 -16.29 9.91
N ASP A 16 -11.80 -15.66 11.08
CA ASP A 16 -12.32 -16.29 12.29
C ASP A 16 -13.76 -16.81 12.11
N THR A 17 -14.60 -16.03 11.42
CA THR A 17 -15.97 -16.42 11.06
C THR A 17 -16.00 -17.61 10.10
N VAL A 18 -15.15 -17.60 9.06
CA VAL A 18 -15.04 -18.73 8.12
C VAL A 18 -14.55 -19.99 8.83
N ASP A 19 -13.55 -19.87 9.71
CA ASP A 19 -13.03 -20.99 10.49
C ASP A 19 -14.05 -21.53 11.50
N ALA A 20 -14.89 -20.66 12.07
CA ALA A 20 -16.01 -21.07 12.91
C ALA A 20 -17.06 -21.86 12.10
N CYS A 21 -17.35 -21.44 10.86
CA CYS A 21 -18.22 -22.17 9.95
C CYS A 21 -17.64 -23.55 9.58
N ALA A 22 -16.32 -23.63 9.33
CA ALA A 22 -15.62 -24.89 9.04
C ALA A 22 -15.77 -25.92 10.17
N ARG A 23 -15.73 -25.46 11.43
CA ARG A 23 -15.87 -26.32 12.62
C ARG A 23 -17.31 -26.75 12.88
N MET A 24 -18.31 -26.09 12.27
CA MET A 24 -19.73 -26.37 12.44
C MET A 24 -20.43 -26.57 11.09
N PRO A 25 -20.20 -27.71 10.39
CA PRO A 25 -20.71 -27.93 9.02
C PRO A 25 -22.24 -27.91 8.90
N SER A 26 -22.96 -28.06 10.01
CA SER A 26 -24.42 -27.95 10.07
C SER A 26 -24.94 -26.51 9.94
N GLN A 27 -24.08 -25.48 10.09
CA GLN A 27 -24.44 -24.10 9.81
C GLN A 27 -24.28 -23.81 8.32
N LYS A 28 -25.35 -24.03 7.55
CA LYS A 28 -25.41 -23.63 6.15
C LYS A 28 -25.48 -22.11 6.03
N GLY A 29 -24.48 -21.51 5.38
CA GLY A 29 -24.44 -20.09 5.09
C GLY A 29 -23.81 -19.80 3.74
N GLN A 30 -24.16 -18.64 3.18
CA GLN A 30 -23.67 -18.17 1.90
C GLN A 30 -22.80 -16.94 2.11
N ILE A 31 -21.76 -16.82 1.30
CA ILE A 31 -20.87 -15.66 1.30
C ILE A 31 -20.86 -15.05 -0.10
N LEU A 32 -21.16 -13.76 -0.18
CA LEU A 32 -20.99 -12.97 -1.38
C LEU A 32 -19.75 -12.09 -1.23
N PHE A 33 -18.80 -12.27 -2.13
CA PHE A 33 -17.64 -11.41 -2.29
C PHE A 33 -17.92 -10.37 -3.38
N CYS A 34 -17.70 -9.11 -3.04
CA CYS A 34 -17.83 -7.95 -3.91
C CYS A 34 -16.46 -7.26 -4.08
N ALA A 35 -15.88 -7.34 -5.28
CA ALA A 35 -14.56 -6.80 -5.61
C ALA A 35 -14.61 -5.29 -5.95
N PHE A 36 -14.99 -4.43 -5.00
CA PHE A 36 -15.08 -2.98 -5.22
C PHE A 36 -13.73 -2.28 -5.42
N SER A 37 -12.62 -2.90 -5.02
CA SER A 37 -11.26 -2.46 -5.36
C SER A 37 -11.04 -2.33 -6.87
N ALA A 38 -11.77 -3.10 -7.68
CA ALA A 38 -11.77 -3.01 -9.13
C ALA A 38 -12.55 -1.79 -9.69
N LEU A 39 -13.23 -1.05 -8.82
CA LEU A 39 -13.98 0.16 -9.15
C LEU A 39 -13.26 1.39 -8.57
N GLU A 40 -13.31 2.51 -9.30
CA GLU A 40 -12.75 3.78 -8.82
C GLU A 40 -13.56 4.32 -7.62
N GLU A 41 -14.87 4.07 -7.60
CA GLU A 41 -15.80 4.50 -6.55
C GLU A 41 -16.01 3.43 -5.46
N SER A 42 -15.99 3.83 -4.19
CA SER A 42 -16.31 2.97 -3.05
C SER A 42 -17.79 3.07 -2.66
N ILE A 43 -18.43 1.96 -2.32
CA ILE A 43 -19.80 1.98 -1.80
C ILE A 43 -19.81 2.42 -0.34
N PRO A 44 -20.57 3.47 0.04
CA PRO A 44 -20.70 3.84 1.45
C PRO A 44 -21.39 2.72 2.26
N PRO A 45 -20.85 2.31 3.42
CA PRO A 45 -21.41 1.21 4.22
C PRO A 45 -22.89 1.40 4.59
N LYS A 46 -23.34 2.65 4.77
CA LYS A 46 -24.74 2.97 5.09
C LYS A 46 -25.68 2.56 3.96
N VAL A 47 -25.33 2.85 2.71
CA VAL A 47 -26.18 2.56 1.55
C VAL A 47 -26.20 1.06 1.28
N LEU A 48 -25.05 0.39 1.39
CA LEU A 48 -24.99 -1.07 1.33
C LEU A 48 -25.90 -1.71 2.38
N ASN A 49 -25.91 -1.19 3.61
CA ASN A 49 -26.77 -1.71 4.66
C ASN A 49 -28.26 -1.56 4.37
N GLU A 50 -28.67 -0.42 3.84
CA GLU A 50 -30.06 -0.18 3.47
C GLU A 50 -30.50 -1.11 2.33
N THR A 51 -29.64 -1.33 1.33
CA THR A 51 -29.87 -2.31 0.25
C THR A 51 -29.95 -3.74 0.79
N LEU A 52 -29.07 -4.14 1.71
CA LEU A 52 -29.12 -5.50 2.27
C LEU A 52 -30.36 -5.72 3.12
N LYS A 53 -30.77 -4.73 3.92
CA LYS A 53 -32.00 -4.81 4.73
C LYS A 53 -33.26 -4.97 3.87
N SER A 54 -33.32 -4.32 2.71
CA SER A 54 -34.49 -4.43 1.83
C SER A 54 -34.61 -5.81 1.15
N VAL A 55 -33.49 -6.53 1.01
CA VAL A 55 -33.44 -7.84 0.33
C VAL A 55 -33.49 -9.00 1.32
N LEU A 56 -32.74 -8.91 2.42
CA LEU A 56 -32.57 -9.99 3.39
C LEU A 56 -33.60 -9.96 4.52
N SER A 57 -34.45 -8.93 4.59
CA SER A 57 -35.52 -8.79 5.59
C SER A 57 -35.04 -9.05 7.03
N ASP A 58 -35.51 -10.13 7.65
CA ASP A 58 -35.23 -10.57 9.03
C ASP A 58 -33.98 -11.45 9.17
N GLN A 59 -33.32 -11.81 8.06
CA GLN A 59 -32.10 -12.61 8.11
C GLN A 59 -30.94 -11.77 8.64
N GLU A 60 -30.24 -12.30 9.64
CA GLU A 60 -29.03 -11.66 10.15
C GLU A 60 -27.88 -11.86 9.15
N ALA A 61 -27.53 -10.78 8.47
CA ALA A 61 -26.32 -10.69 7.67
C ALA A 61 -25.20 -9.95 8.40
N GLU A 62 -23.98 -10.42 8.16
CA GLU A 62 -22.74 -9.85 8.64
C GLU A 62 -21.97 -9.31 7.43
N CYS A 63 -21.63 -8.04 7.48
CA CYS A 63 -20.88 -7.37 6.43
C CYS A 63 -19.48 -7.02 6.93
N TYR A 64 -18.48 -7.35 6.12
CA TYR A 64 -17.06 -7.14 6.36
C TYR A 64 -16.51 -6.29 5.23
N VAL A 65 -16.21 -5.02 5.52
CA VAL A 65 -15.58 -4.13 4.54
C VAL A 65 -14.07 -4.22 4.75
N CYS A 66 -13.38 -4.77 3.77
CA CYS A 66 -11.94 -4.89 3.76
C CYS A 66 -11.28 -3.53 3.56
N SER A 67 -10.04 -3.43 4.01
CA SER A 67 -9.18 -2.26 3.88
C SER A 67 -8.83 -1.91 2.42
N ASP A 68 -8.85 -2.89 1.52
CA ASP A 68 -8.76 -2.67 0.06
C ASP A 68 -10.09 -2.24 -0.59
N ARG A 69 -11.12 -1.97 0.24
CA ARG A 69 -12.49 -1.60 -0.12
C ARG A 69 -13.36 -2.75 -0.63
N ASP A 70 -12.83 -3.95 -0.80
CA ASP A 70 -13.67 -5.10 -1.12
C ASP A 70 -14.58 -5.46 0.03
N THR A 71 -15.72 -6.08 -0.25
CA THR A 71 -16.71 -6.39 0.78
C THR A 71 -17.11 -7.85 0.74
N PHE A 72 -17.17 -8.47 1.92
CA PHE A 72 -17.75 -9.78 2.12
C PHE A 72 -19.06 -9.65 2.87
N ILE A 73 -20.09 -10.31 2.36
CA ILE A 73 -21.41 -10.37 2.99
C ILE A 73 -21.66 -11.84 3.31
N TYR A 74 -21.76 -12.16 4.60
CA TYR A 74 -22.12 -13.48 5.08
C TYR A 74 -23.55 -13.45 5.62
N TRP A 75 -24.37 -14.41 5.22
CA TRP A 75 -25.69 -14.59 5.81
C TRP A 75 -26.02 -16.07 5.90
N LYS A 76 -26.79 -16.42 6.92
CA LYS A 76 -27.28 -17.79 7.10
C LYS A 76 -28.49 -17.98 6.21
N THR A 77 -28.44 -18.98 5.34
CA THR A 77 -29.58 -19.34 4.50
C THR A 77 -29.50 -20.82 4.14
N SER A 78 -30.67 -21.44 3.99
CA SER A 78 -30.81 -22.80 3.47
C SER A 78 -31.05 -22.83 1.96
N LEU A 79 -31.22 -21.67 1.31
CA LEU A 79 -31.60 -21.54 -0.10
C LEU A 79 -30.42 -21.04 -0.93
N GLU A 80 -30.06 -21.79 -1.98
CA GLU A 80 -28.91 -21.47 -2.84
C GLU A 80 -29.17 -20.26 -3.76
N ASN A 81 -30.43 -19.92 -4.04
CA ASN A 81 -30.81 -18.94 -5.08
C ASN A 81 -30.86 -17.47 -4.62
N GLU A 82 -30.57 -17.17 -3.35
CA GLU A 82 -30.70 -15.81 -2.81
C GLU A 82 -29.58 -14.85 -3.26
N HIS A 83 -28.41 -15.38 -3.66
CA HIS A 83 -27.29 -14.54 -4.10
C HIS A 83 -27.63 -13.68 -5.33
N SER A 84 -28.44 -14.22 -6.26
CA SER A 84 -28.84 -13.49 -7.47
C SER A 84 -29.77 -12.31 -7.15
N LEU A 85 -30.61 -12.43 -6.11
CA LEU A 85 -31.48 -11.35 -5.64
C LEU A 85 -30.66 -10.22 -5.02
N ILE A 86 -29.66 -10.57 -4.20
CA ILE A 86 -28.75 -9.62 -3.58
C ILE A 86 -27.90 -8.90 -4.63
N ILE A 87 -27.31 -9.65 -5.56
CA ILE A 87 -26.52 -9.08 -6.67
C ILE A 87 -27.39 -8.11 -7.48
N LYS A 88 -28.61 -8.52 -7.84
CA LYS A 88 -29.54 -7.66 -8.58
C LYS A 88 -29.88 -6.39 -7.81
N ALA A 89 -30.17 -6.49 -6.52
CA ALA A 89 -30.46 -5.31 -5.70
C ALA A 89 -29.26 -4.37 -5.58
N ILE A 90 -28.04 -4.90 -5.48
CA ILE A 90 -26.81 -4.10 -5.54
C ILE A 90 -26.65 -3.48 -6.94
N GLN A 91 -26.99 -4.16 -8.03
CA GLN A 91 -26.89 -3.57 -9.37
C GLN A 91 -27.93 -2.47 -9.61
N ASP A 92 -29.18 -2.70 -9.19
CA ASP A 92 -30.31 -1.78 -9.40
C ASP A 92 -30.11 -0.45 -8.64
N ASN A 93 -29.43 -0.48 -7.50
CA ASN A 93 -29.13 0.72 -6.70
C ASN A 93 -27.85 1.44 -7.11
N TYR A 94 -26.99 0.84 -7.95
CA TYR A 94 -25.69 1.43 -8.33
C TYR A 94 -25.37 1.32 -9.85
N PRO A 95 -26.28 1.75 -10.74
CA PRO A 95 -26.22 1.44 -12.17
C PRO A 95 -25.12 2.14 -12.98
N ARG A 96 -24.37 3.12 -12.43
CA ARG A 96 -23.30 3.82 -13.19
C ARG A 96 -21.90 3.21 -13.00
N ALA A 97 -21.59 2.70 -11.80
CA ALA A 97 -20.26 2.16 -11.49
C ALA A 97 -19.98 0.79 -12.14
N PHE A 98 -21.03 0.03 -12.48
CA PHE A 98 -20.91 -1.33 -13.02
C PHE A 98 -20.91 -1.41 -14.55
N LEU A 99 -21.18 -0.31 -15.28
CA LEU A 99 -21.35 -0.35 -16.74
C LEU A 99 -20.09 -0.79 -17.51
N SER A 100 -18.91 -0.63 -16.90
CA SER A 100 -17.62 -0.91 -17.53
C SER A 100 -17.03 -2.26 -17.17
N VAL A 101 -17.61 -3.00 -16.23
CA VAL A 101 -17.04 -4.25 -15.70
C VAL A 101 -18.10 -5.35 -15.68
N ARG A 102 -17.74 -6.55 -16.17
CA ARG A 102 -18.68 -7.68 -16.21
C ARG A 102 -19.03 -8.15 -14.78
N PRO A 103 -20.31 -8.46 -14.48
CA PRO A 103 -20.73 -8.88 -13.13
C PRO A 103 -19.97 -10.07 -12.56
N ASP A 104 -19.58 -11.05 -13.39
CA ASP A 104 -18.80 -12.24 -12.98
C ASP A 104 -17.38 -11.91 -12.48
N LYS A 105 -16.89 -10.69 -12.74
CA LYS A 105 -15.62 -10.19 -12.24
C LYS A 105 -15.74 -9.42 -10.94
N ILE A 106 -16.95 -8.99 -10.58
CA ILE A 106 -17.22 -8.15 -9.43
C ILE A 106 -17.82 -8.97 -8.31
N PHE A 107 -18.72 -9.89 -8.66
CA PHE A 107 -19.46 -10.71 -7.72
C PHE A 107 -18.99 -12.15 -7.81
N LYS A 108 -18.55 -12.70 -6.68
CA LYS A 108 -18.27 -14.13 -6.53
C LYS A 108 -19.00 -14.66 -5.30
N SER A 109 -19.84 -15.67 -5.49
CA SER A 109 -20.51 -16.36 -4.40
C SER A 109 -19.72 -17.59 -3.96
N PHE A 110 -19.80 -17.91 -2.67
CA PHE A 110 -19.17 -19.08 -2.08
C PHE A 110 -20.16 -19.75 -1.13
N ASN A 111 -20.28 -21.07 -1.24
CA ASN A 111 -20.99 -21.87 -0.27
C ASN A 111 -20.03 -22.33 0.84
N THR A 112 -20.32 -21.93 2.09
CA THR A 112 -19.48 -22.26 3.25
C THR A 112 -19.35 -23.76 3.53
N SER A 113 -20.23 -24.60 2.99
CA SER A 113 -20.15 -26.06 3.16
C SER A 113 -19.26 -26.76 2.13
N THR A 114 -19.10 -26.19 0.93
CA THR A 114 -18.43 -26.88 -0.19
C THR A 114 -17.21 -26.15 -0.73
N GLU A 115 -17.16 -24.82 -0.61
CA GLU A 115 -16.14 -23.96 -1.21
C GLU A 115 -15.31 -23.23 -0.15
N ILE A 116 -15.27 -23.77 1.07
CA ILE A 116 -14.64 -23.11 2.21
C ILE A 116 -13.13 -22.94 2.04
N GLU A 117 -12.46 -23.88 1.37
CA GLU A 117 -11.02 -23.81 1.12
C GLU A 117 -10.68 -22.75 0.05
N ASP A 118 -11.51 -22.59 -0.98
CA ASP A 118 -11.33 -21.53 -1.98
C ASP A 118 -11.55 -20.14 -1.36
N LEU A 119 -12.55 -20.05 -0.49
CA LEU A 119 -12.81 -18.84 0.30
C LEU A 119 -11.66 -18.53 1.26
N ARG A 120 -11.15 -19.54 1.99
CA ARG A 120 -9.98 -19.41 2.87
C ARG A 120 -8.75 -18.95 2.11
N SER A 121 -8.46 -19.57 0.97
CA SER A 121 -7.33 -19.21 0.10
C SER A 121 -7.43 -17.74 -0.34
N MET A 122 -8.62 -17.29 -0.72
CA MET A 122 -8.85 -15.89 -1.11
C MET A 122 -8.70 -14.91 0.07
N ILE A 123 -9.23 -15.23 1.24
CA ILE A 123 -9.11 -14.39 2.44
C ILE A 123 -7.66 -14.35 2.91
N LEU A 124 -6.96 -15.50 2.95
CA LEU A 124 -5.54 -15.58 3.27
C LEU A 124 -4.69 -14.78 2.29
N GLY A 125 -5.03 -14.77 1.00
CA GLY A 125 -4.38 -13.91 0.01
C GLY A 125 -4.55 -12.42 0.35
N LYS A 126 -5.76 -12.00 0.76
CA LYS A 126 -6.03 -10.63 1.22
C LYS A 126 -5.30 -10.30 2.51
N ILE A 127 -5.40 -11.16 3.53
CA ILE A 127 -4.66 -11.01 4.80
C ILE A 127 -3.17 -10.91 4.49
N ALA A 128 -2.59 -11.76 3.65
CA ALA A 128 -1.19 -11.70 3.28
C ALA A 128 -0.80 -10.38 2.60
N LEU A 129 -1.71 -9.76 1.84
CA LEU A 129 -1.52 -8.43 1.27
C LEU A 129 -1.56 -7.31 2.33
N LEU A 130 -2.28 -7.51 3.43
CA LEU A 130 -2.47 -6.55 4.53
C LEU A 130 -1.44 -6.69 5.65
N THR A 131 -1.07 -7.92 5.97
CA THR A 131 0.06 -8.31 6.83
C THR A 131 1.40 -8.13 6.13
N LYS A 132 1.42 -7.52 4.93
CA LYS A 132 2.58 -6.74 4.46
C LYS A 132 2.93 -5.60 5.44
N THR A 133 2.11 -5.33 6.46
CA THR A 133 2.57 -4.83 7.76
C THR A 133 3.21 -5.96 8.58
N THR A 134 4.48 -6.27 8.29
CA THR A 134 5.26 -7.31 9.00
C THR A 134 5.63 -6.85 10.42
N SER A 135 6.04 -7.74 11.32
CA SER A 135 6.61 -7.35 12.63
C SER A 135 7.83 -6.41 12.45
N PRO A 136 8.17 -5.48 13.38
CA PRO A 136 9.34 -4.58 13.20
C PRO A 136 10.68 -5.31 12.97
N GLN A 137 10.78 -6.56 13.44
CA GLN A 137 11.96 -7.41 13.24
C GLN A 137 11.97 -8.11 11.87
N GLU A 138 10.81 -8.53 11.34
CA GLU A 138 10.71 -9.13 10.00
C GLU A 138 10.52 -8.09 8.89
N GLN A 139 9.99 -6.89 9.16
CA GLN A 139 10.05 -5.75 8.23
C GLN A 139 11.52 -5.42 7.95
N LYS A 140 12.36 -5.44 8.99
CA LYS A 140 13.79 -5.28 8.83
C LYS A 140 14.41 -6.38 7.95
N GLN A 141 13.81 -7.58 7.87
CA GLN A 141 14.35 -8.75 7.15
C GLN A 141 13.74 -8.95 5.73
N ASN A 142 12.47 -8.62 5.52
CA ASN A 142 11.78 -8.68 4.23
C ASN A 142 12.06 -7.45 3.37
N LEU A 143 12.26 -6.28 3.99
CA LEU A 143 12.75 -5.09 3.29
C LEU A 143 14.17 -5.36 2.72
N LEU A 144 14.95 -6.22 3.40
CA LEU A 144 16.31 -6.62 3.02
C LEU A 144 16.38 -7.66 1.89
N SER A 145 15.31 -8.38 1.57
CA SER A 145 15.33 -9.41 0.53
C SER A 145 14.56 -8.95 -0.71
N LEU A 146 15.26 -8.26 -1.61
CA LEU A 146 14.75 -8.03 -2.97
C LEU A 146 14.42 -9.38 -3.62
N SER A 147 13.29 -9.49 -4.31
CA SER A 147 13.02 -10.65 -5.16
C SER A 147 14.11 -10.78 -6.24
N PRO A 148 14.29 -11.96 -6.87
CA PRO A 148 15.28 -12.14 -7.94
C PRO A 148 15.10 -11.12 -9.09
N LEU A 149 13.86 -10.79 -9.43
CA LEU A 149 13.54 -9.77 -10.42
C LEU A 149 13.98 -8.36 -9.97
N GLN A 150 13.63 -7.97 -8.74
CA GLN A 150 14.02 -6.66 -8.18
C GLN A 150 15.54 -6.53 -8.05
N SER A 151 16.24 -7.60 -7.64
CA SER A 151 17.70 -7.64 -7.59
C SER A 151 18.31 -7.42 -8.98
N THR A 152 17.72 -8.04 -10.01
CA THR A 152 18.15 -7.88 -11.40
C THR A 152 17.90 -6.46 -11.91
N LEU A 153 16.74 -5.87 -11.59
CA LEU A 153 16.40 -4.50 -11.96
C LEU A 153 17.35 -3.49 -11.30
N LEU A 154 17.60 -3.64 -9.99
CA LEU A 154 18.52 -2.77 -9.26
C LEU A 154 19.94 -2.84 -9.83
N LYS A 155 20.45 -4.04 -10.11
CA LYS A 155 21.78 -4.18 -10.72
C LYS A 155 21.87 -3.45 -12.06
N LYS A 156 20.89 -3.66 -12.94
CA LYS A 156 20.82 -2.95 -14.23
C LYS A 156 20.72 -1.43 -14.04
N ALA A 157 19.96 -0.96 -13.07
CA ALA A 157 19.81 0.46 -12.77
C ALA A 157 21.12 1.07 -12.24
N GLN A 158 21.83 0.34 -11.38
CA GLN A 158 23.15 0.71 -10.85
C GLN A 158 24.24 0.78 -11.93
N GLU A 159 24.17 -0.09 -12.94
CA GLU A 159 25.04 -0.05 -14.13
C GLU A 159 24.73 1.20 -14.97
N ARG A 160 23.45 1.50 -15.23
CA ARG A 160 23.04 2.73 -15.95
C ARG A 160 23.42 4.02 -15.22
N ARG A 161 23.38 4.01 -13.88
CA ARG A 161 23.80 5.17 -13.05
C ARG A 161 25.23 5.60 -13.38
N ALA A 162 26.13 4.67 -13.69
CA ALA A 162 27.53 5.01 -13.97
C ALA A 162 27.71 5.83 -15.25
N THR A 163 26.78 5.71 -16.21
CA THR A 163 26.90 6.29 -17.55
C THR A 163 25.88 7.39 -17.85
N ARG A 164 24.97 7.71 -16.92
CA ARG A 164 23.94 8.73 -17.15
C ARG A 164 24.51 10.15 -17.11
N SER A 165 24.02 11.00 -18.01
CA SER A 165 24.43 12.41 -18.16
C SER A 165 23.74 13.36 -17.18
N LYS A 166 22.51 13.02 -16.75
CA LYS A 166 21.76 13.79 -15.76
C LYS A 166 21.75 13.08 -14.42
N THR A 167 21.81 13.86 -13.35
CA THR A 167 21.57 13.38 -11.99
C THR A 167 20.11 13.00 -11.84
N GLU A 168 19.85 11.82 -11.30
CA GLU A 168 18.50 11.36 -10.99
C GLU A 168 18.21 11.48 -9.49
N ILE A 169 17.08 12.10 -9.16
CA ILE A 169 16.72 12.45 -7.79
C ILE A 169 15.37 11.82 -7.46
N LEU A 170 15.29 11.13 -6.33
CA LEU A 170 14.03 10.64 -5.78
C LEU A 170 13.60 11.54 -4.61
N VAL A 171 12.36 12.02 -4.65
CA VAL A 171 11.72 12.79 -3.57
C VAL A 171 10.63 11.92 -2.95
N VAL A 172 10.77 11.59 -1.68
CA VAL A 172 9.84 10.76 -0.91
C VAL A 172 9.16 11.64 0.14
N GLU A 173 7.88 11.95 -0.09
CA GLU A 173 7.08 12.90 0.67
C GLU A 173 5.61 12.59 0.40
N ASP A 174 4.78 12.45 1.43
CA ASP A 174 3.36 12.09 1.30
C ASP A 174 2.50 13.27 0.81
N GLN A 175 2.80 14.48 1.29
CA GLN A 175 2.08 15.70 0.92
C GLN A 175 2.37 16.12 -0.53
N ASP A 176 1.35 16.06 -1.39
CA ASP A 176 1.48 16.30 -2.83
C ASP A 176 2.06 17.68 -3.18
N PHE A 177 1.60 18.73 -2.50
CA PHE A 177 2.11 20.08 -2.70
C PHE A 177 3.61 20.16 -2.37
N SER A 178 4.01 19.58 -1.24
CA SER A 178 5.38 19.58 -0.77
C SER A 178 6.31 18.81 -1.73
N ARG A 179 5.90 17.60 -2.12
CA ARG A 179 6.61 16.75 -3.08
C ARG A 179 6.82 17.48 -4.42
N LYS A 180 5.77 18.09 -4.96
CA LYS A 180 5.82 18.87 -6.21
C LYS A 180 6.71 20.10 -6.09
N LEU A 181 6.66 20.80 -4.95
CA LEU A 181 7.53 21.95 -4.69
C LEU A 181 9.00 21.55 -4.73
N LEU A 182 9.38 20.48 -4.04
CA LEU A 182 10.78 19.99 -4.01
C LEU A 182 11.26 19.59 -5.40
N MET A 183 10.45 18.80 -6.11
CA MET A 183 10.77 18.42 -7.50
C MET A 183 10.91 19.66 -8.38
N GLY A 184 10.01 20.64 -8.22
CA GLY A 184 10.03 21.91 -8.95
C GLY A 184 11.33 22.70 -8.80
N LEU A 185 12.02 22.58 -7.66
CA LEU A 185 13.30 23.24 -7.40
C LEU A 185 14.48 22.62 -8.17
N MET A 186 14.37 21.36 -8.60
CA MET A 186 15.49 20.57 -9.15
C MET A 186 15.27 20.08 -10.58
N GLN A 187 14.01 19.94 -11.02
CA GLN A 187 13.63 19.33 -12.30
C GLN A 187 14.15 20.05 -13.56
N LYS A 188 14.62 21.31 -13.43
CA LYS A 188 15.22 22.05 -14.55
C LYS A 188 16.57 21.46 -14.98
N GLU A 189 17.35 20.97 -14.01
CA GLU A 189 18.73 20.50 -14.20
C GLU A 189 18.86 18.98 -14.02
N HIS A 190 17.89 18.36 -13.36
CA HIS A 190 17.93 16.96 -12.93
C HIS A 190 16.65 16.22 -13.29
N LEU A 191 16.71 14.90 -13.40
CA LEU A 191 15.54 14.06 -13.58
C LEU A 191 14.99 13.70 -12.19
N CYS A 192 13.73 14.05 -11.91
CA CYS A 192 13.13 13.88 -10.59
C CYS A 192 11.99 12.85 -10.62
N TYR A 193 11.99 11.95 -9.65
CA TYR A 193 10.91 11.00 -9.37
C TYR A 193 10.26 11.35 -8.04
N GLY A 194 8.95 11.23 -7.95
CA GLY A 194 8.19 11.50 -6.73
C GLY A 194 7.52 10.24 -6.22
N ALA A 195 7.71 9.90 -4.94
CA ALA A 195 7.03 8.82 -4.25
C ALA A 195 6.20 9.39 -3.09
N LYS A 196 4.93 8.97 -2.97
CA LYS A 196 4.05 9.43 -1.87
C LYS A 196 4.10 8.56 -0.61
N ASN A 197 4.80 7.44 -0.68
CA ASN A 197 4.93 6.48 0.41
C ASN A 197 6.20 5.65 0.21
N ALA A 198 6.57 4.84 1.21
CA ALA A 198 7.78 4.04 1.16
C ALA A 198 7.68 2.90 0.13
N ALA A 199 6.51 2.31 -0.10
CA ALA A 199 6.34 1.28 -1.14
C ALA A 199 6.73 1.78 -2.55
N GLU A 200 6.24 2.96 -2.95
CA GLU A 200 6.62 3.60 -4.21
C GLU A 200 8.10 4.00 -4.23
N ALA A 201 8.64 4.47 -3.10
CA ALA A 201 10.05 4.85 -3.00
C ALA A 201 10.97 3.65 -3.25
N ILE A 202 10.64 2.48 -2.71
CA ILE A 202 11.38 1.23 -2.94
C ILE A 202 11.32 0.84 -4.42
N GLN A 203 10.14 0.92 -5.03
CA GLN A 203 9.97 0.61 -6.45
C GLN A 203 10.86 1.52 -7.31
N TYR A 204 10.79 2.84 -7.13
CA TYR A 204 11.64 3.78 -7.86
C TYR A 204 13.13 3.57 -7.59
N PHE A 205 13.50 3.26 -6.35
CA PHE A 205 14.88 2.98 -5.99
C PHE A 205 15.43 1.75 -6.74
N VAL A 206 14.65 0.67 -6.79
CA VAL A 206 15.01 -0.56 -7.51
C VAL A 206 15.07 -0.34 -9.02
N GLU A 207 14.10 0.37 -9.60
CA GLU A 207 14.02 0.52 -11.05
C GLU A 207 15.02 1.54 -11.60
N GLN A 208 15.28 2.63 -10.87
CA GLN A 208 16.02 3.79 -11.36
C GLN A 208 17.39 3.96 -10.69
N ALA A 209 17.60 3.37 -9.51
CA ALA A 209 18.80 3.56 -8.70
C ALA A 209 19.15 5.07 -8.66
N PRO A 210 18.35 5.94 -8.03
CA PRO A 210 18.57 7.38 -8.03
C PRO A 210 19.93 7.75 -7.41
N ASP A 211 20.52 8.86 -7.85
CA ASP A 211 21.77 9.39 -7.30
C ASP A 211 21.55 9.99 -5.92
N ILE A 212 20.50 10.80 -5.79
CA ILE A 212 20.14 11.53 -4.58
C ILE A 212 18.73 11.15 -4.16
N ILE A 213 18.51 10.98 -2.87
CA ILE A 213 17.20 10.71 -2.29
C ILE A 213 16.94 11.76 -1.23
N PHE A 214 15.89 12.57 -1.42
CA PHE A 214 15.31 13.40 -0.37
C PHE A 214 14.19 12.61 0.29
N LEU A 215 14.35 12.30 1.56
CA LEU A 215 13.49 11.36 2.28
C LEU A 215 12.87 12.02 3.51
N ASP A 216 11.55 12.17 3.50
CA ASP A 216 10.82 12.53 4.70
C ASP A 216 10.94 11.43 5.78
N ILE A 217 11.02 11.85 7.04
CA ILE A 217 11.03 10.94 8.19
C ILE A 217 9.64 10.37 8.43
N GLU A 218 8.61 11.23 8.34
CA GLU A 218 7.24 10.89 8.67
C GLU A 218 6.48 10.49 7.40
N LEU A 219 6.47 9.19 7.06
CA LEU A 219 5.66 8.66 5.97
C LEU A 219 4.44 7.89 6.51
N PRO A 220 3.33 7.82 5.76
CA PRO A 220 2.10 7.19 6.21
C PRO A 220 2.21 5.68 6.44
N ASP A 221 3.11 5.00 5.74
CA ASP A 221 3.26 3.54 5.75
C ASP A 221 4.50 3.05 6.53
N HIS A 222 5.58 3.84 6.61
CA HIS A 222 6.84 3.42 7.24
C HIS A 222 7.63 4.58 7.87
N ASP A 223 8.52 4.25 8.79
CA ASP A 223 9.50 5.20 9.35
C ASP A 223 10.63 5.46 8.33
N GLY A 224 10.84 6.72 7.94
CA GLY A 224 11.88 7.13 6.99
C GLY A 224 13.30 6.72 7.41
N HIS A 225 13.59 6.56 8.70
CA HIS A 225 14.88 6.02 9.15
C HIS A 225 15.08 4.56 8.74
N CYS A 226 14.04 3.73 8.78
CA CYS A 226 14.11 2.34 8.34
C CYS A 226 14.36 2.28 6.83
N LEU A 227 13.73 3.18 6.07
CA LEU A 227 13.92 3.26 4.62
C LEU A 227 15.33 3.78 4.24
N ALA A 228 15.86 4.77 4.97
CA ALA A 228 17.22 5.24 4.79
C ALA A 228 18.26 4.11 4.99
N LYS A 229 18.07 3.31 6.06
CA LYS A 229 18.91 2.16 6.35
C LYS A 229 18.84 1.12 5.23
N LEU A 230 17.65 0.82 4.73
CA LEU A 230 17.48 -0.09 3.60
C LEU A 230 18.26 0.40 2.37
N PHE A 231 18.02 1.63 1.94
CA PHE A 231 18.64 2.16 0.73
C PHE A 231 20.17 2.14 0.83
N ARG A 232 20.72 2.43 2.01
CA ARG A 232 22.16 2.31 2.28
C ARG A 232 22.66 0.86 2.19
N GLN A 233 21.88 -0.12 2.64
CA GLN A 233 22.23 -1.55 2.55
C GLN A 233 22.14 -2.08 1.11
N LEU A 234 21.14 -1.66 0.34
CA LEU A 234 20.98 -2.03 -1.06
C LEU A 234 22.00 -1.35 -1.98
N ASP A 235 22.39 -0.12 -1.64
CA ASP A 235 23.37 0.64 -2.41
C ASP A 235 24.19 1.56 -1.51
N THR A 236 25.42 1.15 -1.24
CA THR A 236 26.37 1.92 -0.45
C THR A 236 26.75 3.25 -1.10
N ARG A 237 26.42 3.48 -2.37
CA ARG A 237 26.69 4.73 -3.09
C ARG A 237 25.52 5.71 -3.08
N ALA A 238 24.32 5.31 -2.64
CA ALA A 238 23.15 6.19 -2.60
C ALA A 238 23.43 7.43 -1.74
N PHE A 239 23.09 8.63 -2.23
CA PHE A 239 23.24 9.86 -1.47
C PHE A 239 21.91 10.23 -0.81
N ILE A 240 21.80 10.01 0.50
CA ILE A 240 20.53 10.12 1.22
C ILE A 240 20.52 11.41 2.04
N VAL A 241 19.50 12.25 1.84
CA VAL A 241 19.28 13.48 2.58
C VAL A 241 17.92 13.36 3.26
N MET A 242 17.92 13.29 4.58
CA MET A 242 16.67 13.23 5.33
C MET A 242 16.06 14.62 5.51
N VAL A 243 14.73 14.68 5.51
CA VAL A 243 13.97 15.90 5.74
C VAL A 243 13.07 15.68 6.95
N THR A 244 13.06 16.61 7.92
CA THR A 244 12.19 16.53 9.11
C THR A 244 11.43 17.82 9.39
N GLY A 245 10.23 17.72 9.95
CA GLY A 245 9.49 18.88 10.47
C GLY A 245 9.74 19.18 11.96
N ASN A 246 9.90 18.16 12.81
CA ASN A 246 9.96 18.27 14.28
C ASN A 246 11.13 17.44 14.85
N ASN A 247 11.61 17.76 16.06
CA ASN A 247 12.61 16.96 16.81
C ASN A 247 14.01 16.75 16.19
N TYR A 248 14.55 17.81 15.57
CA TYR A 248 15.87 17.84 14.90
C TYR A 248 17.01 17.06 15.60
N GLN A 249 17.22 17.20 16.91
CA GLN A 249 18.42 16.67 17.54
C GLN A 249 18.44 15.13 17.65
N LYS A 250 17.33 14.49 18.03
CA LYS A 250 17.27 13.03 18.18
C LYS A 250 17.31 12.33 16.82
N ASP A 251 16.65 12.92 15.83
CA ASP A 251 16.60 12.38 14.48
C ASP A 251 17.95 12.50 13.77
N VAL A 252 18.71 13.57 14.02
CA VAL A 252 20.05 13.74 13.45
C VAL A 252 21.01 12.63 13.90
N ASP A 253 21.00 12.26 15.18
CA ASP A 253 21.90 11.22 15.68
C ASP A 253 21.53 9.84 15.11
N ARG A 254 20.23 9.51 15.09
CA ARG A 254 19.73 8.29 14.43
C ARG A 254 20.00 8.29 12.91
N ALA A 255 19.91 9.44 12.25
CA ALA A 255 20.20 9.57 10.83
C ALA A 255 21.67 9.29 10.53
N LYS A 256 22.60 9.81 11.35
CA LYS A 256 24.04 9.52 11.24
C LYS A 256 24.33 8.01 11.36
N GLU A 257 23.68 7.33 12.31
CA GLU A 257 23.83 5.87 12.47
C GLU A 257 23.35 5.08 11.24
N ASN A 258 22.38 5.60 10.49
CA ASN A 258 21.91 5.00 9.24
C ASN A 258 22.81 5.35 8.03
N GLY A 259 23.87 6.13 8.23
CA GLY A 259 24.81 6.50 7.18
C GLY A 259 24.23 7.44 6.14
N VAL A 260 23.31 8.35 6.53
CA VAL A 260 22.81 9.39 5.61
C VAL A 260 23.86 10.47 5.39
N ASN A 261 23.77 11.17 4.26
CA ASN A 261 24.75 12.17 3.83
C ASN A 261 24.40 13.59 4.28
N GLY A 262 23.12 13.86 4.56
CA GLY A 262 22.67 15.19 4.94
C GLY A 262 21.31 15.17 5.62
N PHE A 263 20.97 16.32 6.18
CA PHE A 263 19.73 16.52 6.93
C PHE A 263 19.21 17.94 6.71
N ILE A 264 17.91 18.09 6.44
CA ILE A 264 17.26 19.38 6.16
C ILE A 264 16.02 19.50 7.04
N ALA A 265 15.89 20.60 7.77
CA ALA A 265 14.66 20.91 8.49
C ALA A 265 13.62 21.54 7.56
N LYS A 266 12.34 21.18 7.73
CA LYS A 266 11.19 21.90 7.18
C LYS A 266 10.93 23.15 8.06
N PRO A 267 10.46 24.27 7.50
CA PRO A 267 10.14 24.49 6.08
C PRO A 267 11.39 24.52 5.19
N TYR A 268 11.26 24.03 3.95
CA TYR A 268 12.39 23.87 3.04
C TYR A 268 13.07 25.21 2.72
N ASN A 269 14.35 25.29 3.02
CA ASN A 269 15.20 26.35 2.49
C ASN A 269 15.75 25.91 1.13
N LYS A 270 15.41 26.66 0.06
CA LYS A 270 15.91 26.40 -1.31
C LYS A 270 17.44 26.30 -1.36
N GLN A 271 18.15 27.11 -0.59
CA GLN A 271 19.60 27.06 -0.52
C GLN A 271 20.10 25.74 0.10
N SER A 272 19.41 25.22 1.12
CA SER A 272 19.77 23.94 1.73
C SER A 272 19.60 22.77 0.77
N ILE A 273 18.51 22.77 -0.03
CA ILE A 273 18.29 21.76 -1.07
C ILE A 273 19.39 21.84 -2.13
N TYR A 274 19.70 23.05 -2.62
CA TYR A 274 20.76 23.27 -3.59
C TYR A 274 22.13 22.81 -3.07
N ASN A 275 22.47 23.17 -1.83
CA ASN A 275 23.74 22.79 -1.20
C ASN A 275 23.86 21.26 -1.06
N ALA A 276 22.77 20.55 -0.76
CA ALA A 276 22.77 19.10 -0.68
C ALA A 276 23.07 18.46 -2.05
N VAL A 277 22.48 18.98 -3.12
CA VAL A 277 22.76 18.54 -4.49
C VAL A 277 24.21 18.85 -4.88
N GLN A 278 24.72 20.04 -4.59
CA GLN A 278 26.11 20.40 -4.87
C GLN A 278 27.10 19.53 -4.11
N SER A 279 26.80 19.19 -2.85
CA SER A 279 27.63 18.30 -2.03
C SER A 279 27.75 16.91 -2.67
N PHE A 280 26.65 16.38 -3.21
CA PHE A 280 26.68 15.13 -3.98
C PHE A 280 27.58 15.27 -5.23
N LEU A 281 27.37 16.32 -6.04
CA LEU A 281 28.12 16.52 -7.28
C LEU A 281 29.63 16.63 -7.04
N GLN A 282 30.04 17.34 -5.98
CA GLN A 282 31.45 17.43 -5.56
C GLN A 282 31.99 16.06 -5.11
N SER A 283 31.21 15.31 -4.33
CA SER A 283 31.61 13.96 -3.88
C SER A 283 31.76 12.96 -5.05
N LYS A 284 31.03 13.17 -6.15
CA LYS A 284 31.13 12.38 -7.38
C LYS A 284 32.42 12.71 -8.13
N GLN A 285 32.81 13.97 -8.19
CA GLN A 285 34.05 14.41 -8.87
C GLN A 285 35.32 13.96 -8.14
N GLY A 286 35.32 13.90 -6.81
CA GLY A 286 36.47 13.42 -6.03
C GLY A 286 36.62 11.89 -5.97
N ARG A 287 35.71 11.12 -6.60
CA ARG A 287 35.74 9.65 -6.68
C ARG A 287 36.12 9.11 -8.07
N ALA A 288 36.25 9.99 -9.06
CA ALA A 288 36.74 9.69 -10.40
C ALA A 288 38.27 9.83 -10.43
#